data_AF-A0A7S3JYK7-F1
#
_entry.id   AF-A0A7S3JYK7-F1
#
_cell.length_a   1.000
_cell.length_b   1.000
_cell.length_c   1.000
_cell.angle_alpha   90.00
_cell.angle_beta   90.00
_cell.angle_gamma   90.00
#
_symmetry.space_group_name_H-M   'P 1'
#
loop_
_entity.id
_entity.type
_entity.pdbx_description
1 polymer ?
#
loop_
_entity_poly.entity_id
_entity_poly.type
_entity_poly.pdbx_seq_one_letter_code
_entity_poly.pdbx_strand_id
1 'polypeptide(L)'
;MTKLANSVYTQALNDRLEGTGVIAVCAAPGLAATNLQVTTNADGGMNSTWIMRWAQSAEDGTMPLLTAMVMPGVKGGDFYEPQGTGAMTGKADKVSLDSLSADKDSRTLLWSASEEAVGEWREFKK
;
A
#
# COMPACT_ATOMS: atom_id res chain seq x y z
N MET A 1 -4.54 -11.47 1.84
CA MET A 1 -5.75 -10.67 1.49
C MET A 1 -5.61 -9.21 1.92
N THR A 2 -5.21 -8.90 3.16
CA THR A 2 -5.13 -7.50 3.66
C THR A 2 -4.26 -6.55 2.83
N LYS A 3 -3.11 -6.99 2.31
CA LYS A 3 -2.24 -6.10 1.50
C LYS A 3 -2.88 -5.69 0.16
N LEU A 4 -3.61 -6.61 -0.49
CA LEU A 4 -4.41 -6.31 -1.68
C LEU A 4 -5.59 -5.39 -1.34
N ALA A 5 -6.22 -5.59 -0.18
CA ALA A 5 -7.28 -4.68 0.26
C ALA A 5 -6.76 -3.24 0.42
N ASN A 6 -5.54 -3.03 0.92
CA ASN A 6 -4.97 -1.69 1.03
C ASN A 6 -4.78 -1.02 -0.34
N SER A 7 -4.27 -1.74 -1.35
CA SER A 7 -4.08 -1.17 -2.69
C SER A 7 -5.41 -0.86 -3.36
N VAL A 8 -6.39 -1.77 -3.30
CA VAL A 8 -7.76 -1.56 -3.81
C VAL A 8 -8.45 -0.40 -3.09
N TYR A 9 -8.36 -0.34 -1.76
CA TYR A 9 -8.96 0.71 -0.95
C TYR A 9 -8.38 2.09 -1.28
N THR A 10 -7.06 2.17 -1.49
CA THR A 10 -6.40 3.42 -1.91
C THR A 10 -7.04 3.97 -3.19
N GLN A 11 -7.34 3.10 -4.16
CA GLN A 11 -7.99 3.53 -5.41
C GLN A 11 -9.43 4.01 -5.16
N ALA A 12 -10.21 3.24 -4.40
CA ALA A 12 -11.59 3.60 -4.07
C ALA A 12 -11.69 4.91 -3.27
N LEU A 13 -10.71 5.17 -2.39
CA LEU A 13 -10.57 6.42 -1.65
C LEU A 13 -10.17 7.56 -2.59
N ASN A 14 -9.20 7.34 -3.49
CA ASN A 14 -8.78 8.36 -4.44
C ASN A 14 -9.93 8.84 -5.35
N ASP A 15 -10.76 7.91 -5.82
CA ASP A 15 -11.95 8.22 -6.63
C ASP A 15 -12.93 9.14 -5.86
N ARG A 16 -13.04 8.97 -4.53
CA ARG A 16 -13.92 9.79 -3.66
C ARG A 16 -13.31 11.12 -3.23
N LEU A 17 -12.00 11.26 -3.31
CA LEU A 17 -11.28 12.49 -3.00
C LEU A 17 -11.18 13.42 -4.21
N GLU A 18 -11.71 13.02 -5.37
CA GLU A 18 -11.72 13.85 -6.57
C GLU A 18 -12.34 15.23 -6.29
N GLY A 19 -11.69 16.29 -6.78
CA GLY A 19 -12.10 17.68 -6.56
C GLY A 19 -11.76 18.27 -5.19
N THR A 20 -11.34 17.47 -4.20
CA THR A 20 -10.99 17.99 -2.86
C THR A 20 -9.61 18.63 -2.80
N GLY A 21 -8.72 18.27 -3.73
CA GLY A 21 -7.29 18.64 -3.71
C GLY A 21 -6.44 17.77 -2.76
N VAL A 22 -7.03 16.73 -2.17
CA VAL A 22 -6.32 15.66 -1.46
C VAL A 22 -6.20 14.46 -2.40
N ILE A 23 -5.08 13.74 -2.33
CA ILE A 23 -4.85 12.52 -3.10
C ILE A 23 -4.66 11.33 -2.14
N ALA A 24 -5.07 10.15 -2.57
CA ALA A 24 -4.72 8.89 -1.90
C ALA A 24 -3.69 8.14 -2.74
N VAL A 25 -2.63 7.66 -2.09
CA VAL A 25 -1.51 6.94 -2.74
C VAL A 25 -1.10 5.74 -1.90
N CYS A 26 -0.50 4.74 -2.54
CA CYS A 26 -0.08 3.51 -1.89
C CYS A 26 1.44 3.41 -1.91
N ALA A 27 2.02 2.76 -0.90
CA ALA A 27 3.44 2.43 -0.86
C ALA A 27 3.64 1.12 -0.12
N ALA A 28 4.56 0.28 -0.60
CA ALA A 28 4.97 -0.93 0.10
C ALA A 28 6.49 -0.89 0.36
N PRO A 29 6.96 -1.25 1.56
CA PRO A 29 8.37 -1.16 1.93
C PRO A 29 9.23 -2.29 1.37
N GLY A 30 8.66 -3.19 0.56
CA GLY A 30 9.27 -4.47 0.22
C GLY A 30 9.53 -5.34 1.45
N LEU A 31 10.64 -6.06 1.43
CA LEU A 31 11.15 -6.87 2.52
C LEU A 31 12.09 -6.02 3.39
N ALA A 32 11.53 -5.38 4.42
CA ALA A 32 12.28 -4.50 5.32
C ALA A 32 12.51 -5.13 6.70
N ALA A 33 13.73 -4.99 7.23
CA ALA A 33 14.16 -5.50 8.53
C ALA A 33 13.57 -4.68 9.70
N THR A 34 12.28 -4.88 9.96
CA THR A 34 11.52 -4.23 11.05
C THR A 34 10.98 -5.27 12.04
N ASN A 35 10.42 -4.80 13.16
CA ASN A 35 9.76 -5.67 14.15
C ASN A 35 8.49 -6.36 13.60
N LEU A 36 8.00 -5.97 12.41
CA LEU A 36 6.80 -6.55 11.81
C LEU A 36 6.89 -8.07 11.61
N GLN A 37 8.08 -8.61 11.32
CA GLN A 37 8.21 -10.06 11.14
C GLN A 37 8.14 -10.82 12.46
N VAL A 38 8.50 -10.19 13.57
CA VAL A 38 8.37 -10.77 14.91
C VAL A 38 6.90 -10.89 15.29
N THR A 39 6.10 -9.85 15.02
CA THR A 39 4.66 -9.87 15.30
C THR A 39 3.90 -10.75 14.31
N THR A 40 4.26 -10.71 13.03
CA THR A 40 3.66 -11.55 11.98
C THR A 40 3.83 -13.05 12.28
N ASN A 41 4.95 -13.46 12.87
CA ASN A 41 5.15 -14.84 13.32
C ASN A 41 4.22 -15.24 14.48
N ALA A 42 3.94 -14.31 15.40
CA ALA A 42 3.06 -14.56 16.53
C ALA A 42 1.58 -14.75 16.09
N ASP A 43 1.17 -14.07 15.01
CA ASP A 43 -0.20 -14.11 14.48
C ASP A 43 -0.41 -15.18 13.38
N GLY A 44 0.50 -16.15 13.25
CA GLY A 44 0.37 -17.27 12.30
C GLY A 44 0.81 -16.96 10.86
N GLY A 45 1.63 -15.93 10.66
CA GLY A 45 2.23 -15.58 9.38
C GLY A 45 3.48 -16.40 9.03
N MET A 46 4.44 -15.78 8.34
CA MET A 46 5.59 -16.48 7.76
C MET A 46 6.59 -17.00 8.81
N ASN A 47 6.36 -18.20 9.36
CA ASN A 47 7.15 -18.88 10.40
C ASN A 47 8.67 -18.94 10.19
N SER A 48 9.15 -18.63 9.00
CA SER A 48 10.55 -18.75 8.64
C SER A 48 11.17 -17.36 8.39
N THR A 49 12.14 -17.00 9.21
CA THR A 49 12.88 -15.73 9.14
C THR A 49 14.07 -15.75 8.18
N TRP A 50 14.37 -16.89 7.56
CA TRP A 50 15.48 -17.05 6.58
C TRP A 50 15.48 -15.96 5.51
N ILE A 51 14.29 -15.59 5.00
CA ILE A 51 14.15 -14.58 3.96
C ILE A 51 14.65 -13.21 4.41
N MET A 52 14.62 -12.93 5.72
CA MET A 52 15.10 -11.67 6.29
C MET A 52 16.59 -11.45 6.18
N ARG A 53 17.36 -12.49 5.82
CA ARG A 53 18.78 -12.31 5.47
C ARG A 53 18.98 -11.45 4.22
N TRP A 54 17.95 -11.34 3.37
CA TRP A 54 17.94 -10.48 2.19
C TRP A 54 17.07 -9.23 2.38
N ALA A 55 16.60 -8.97 3.59
CA ALA A 55 15.83 -7.77 3.87
C ALA A 55 16.71 -6.52 3.75
N GLN A 56 16.14 -5.44 3.25
CA GLN A 56 16.75 -4.12 3.33
C GLN A 56 16.62 -3.53 4.72
N SER A 57 17.40 -2.49 5.02
CA SER A 57 17.31 -1.77 6.30
C SER A 57 15.91 -1.16 6.49
N ALA A 58 15.56 -0.80 7.73
CA ALA A 58 14.28 -0.12 7.98
C ALA A 58 14.24 1.25 7.28
N GLU A 59 15.39 1.92 7.23
CA GLU A 59 15.61 3.19 6.55
C GLU A 59 15.38 3.05 5.05
N ASP A 60 15.97 2.03 4.41
CA ASP A 60 15.77 1.75 2.99
C ASP A 60 14.31 1.34 2.70
N GLY A 61 13.70 0.55 3.59
CA GLY A 61 12.29 0.19 3.54
C GLY A 61 11.34 1.38 3.59
N THR A 62 11.79 2.52 4.12
CA THR A 62 11.00 3.75 4.21
C THR A 62 11.00 4.55 2.89
N MET A 63 11.90 4.24 1.95
CA MET A 63 12.01 4.97 0.68
C MET A 63 10.70 5.05 -0.13
N PRO A 64 9.91 3.97 -0.31
CA PRO A 64 8.65 4.04 -1.07
C PRO A 64 7.63 4.97 -0.43
N LEU A 65 7.57 4.96 0.90
CA LEU A 65 6.68 5.82 1.67
C LEU A 65 7.09 7.30 1.57
N LEU A 66 8.38 7.61 1.69
CA LEU A 66 8.88 8.98 1.46
C LEU A 66 8.63 9.44 0.04
N THR A 67 8.84 8.56 -0.94
CA THR A 67 8.59 8.84 -2.36
C THR A 67 7.13 9.24 -2.57
N ALA A 68 6.18 8.45 -2.06
CA ALA A 68 4.76 8.74 -2.16
C ALA A 68 4.34 10.04 -1.45
N MET A 69 5.04 10.44 -0.38
CA MET A 69 4.69 11.63 0.40
C MET A 69 5.24 12.94 -0.16
N VAL A 70 6.48 12.96 -0.65
CA VAL A 70 7.18 14.23 -0.91
C VAL A 70 7.75 14.38 -2.31
N MET A 71 7.73 13.34 -3.15
CA MET A 71 8.30 13.48 -4.49
C MET A 71 7.44 14.39 -5.38
N PRO A 72 8.07 15.28 -6.16
CA PRO A 72 7.34 16.05 -7.16
C PRO A 72 6.65 15.13 -8.17
N GLY A 73 5.40 15.46 -8.52
CA GLY A 73 4.67 14.77 -9.58
C GLY A 73 3.94 13.49 -9.17
N VAL A 74 3.89 13.18 -7.86
CA VAL A 74 3.01 12.12 -7.33
C VAL A 74 1.56 12.43 -7.67
N LYS A 75 0.84 11.45 -8.20
CA LYS A 75 -0.57 11.53 -8.57
C LYS A 75 -1.41 10.62 -7.69
N GLY A 76 -2.68 11.01 -7.51
CA GLY A 76 -3.66 10.15 -6.86
C GLY A 76 -3.78 8.79 -7.54
N GLY A 77 -3.82 7.74 -6.73
CA GLY A 77 -3.83 6.35 -7.17
C GLY A 77 -2.45 5.77 -7.49
N ASP A 78 -1.36 6.55 -7.46
CA ASP A 78 -0.01 6.01 -7.66
C ASP A 78 0.33 4.98 -6.57
N PHE A 79 1.15 3.98 -6.94
CA PHE A 79 1.68 2.96 -6.04
C PHE A 79 3.21 2.87 -6.17
N TYR A 80 3.92 2.92 -5.04
CA TYR A 80 5.38 2.89 -4.99
C TYR A 80 5.91 1.65 -4.28
N GLU A 81 6.86 0.97 -4.92
CA GLU A 81 7.53 -0.23 -4.40
C GLU A 81 9.02 -0.23 -4.76
N PRO A 82 9.84 -1.07 -4.11
CA PRO A 82 11.22 -1.28 -4.54
C PRO A 82 11.30 -1.90 -5.95
N GLN A 83 12.26 -1.46 -6.76
CA GLN A 83 12.46 -1.96 -8.13
C GLN A 83 13.28 -3.25 -8.25
N GLY A 84 13.79 -3.79 -7.14
CA GLY A 84 14.53 -5.04 -7.16
C GLY A 84 13.64 -6.25 -7.47
N THR A 85 14.28 -7.41 -7.62
CA THR A 85 13.60 -8.67 -7.93
C THR A 85 12.44 -8.93 -6.98
N GLY A 86 11.24 -9.10 -7.54
CA GLY A 86 10.02 -9.39 -6.78
C GLY A 86 9.58 -8.27 -5.83
N ALA A 87 9.97 -7.03 -6.11
CA ALA A 87 9.70 -5.86 -5.25
C ALA A 87 10.23 -5.99 -3.82
N MET A 88 11.26 -6.84 -3.61
CA MET A 88 11.76 -7.15 -2.26
C MET A 88 12.66 -6.04 -1.71
N THR A 89 13.59 -5.51 -2.51
CA THR A 89 14.56 -4.50 -2.06
C THR A 89 14.92 -3.55 -3.20
N GLY A 90 15.63 -2.47 -2.89
CA GLY A 90 16.16 -1.54 -3.88
C GLY A 90 15.47 -0.18 -3.86
N LYS A 91 15.77 0.64 -4.88
CA LYS A 91 15.23 2.00 -4.98
C LYS A 91 13.71 1.96 -5.13
N ALA A 92 13.04 2.90 -4.46
CA ALA A 92 11.62 3.13 -4.66
C ALA A 92 11.36 3.73 -6.04
N ASP A 93 10.35 3.20 -6.73
CA ASP A 93 9.82 3.79 -7.95
C ASP A 93 8.34 3.44 -8.09
N LYS A 94 7.66 4.13 -9.00
CA LYS A 94 6.26 3.87 -9.28
C LYS A 94 6.11 2.54 -10.00
N VAL A 95 5.10 1.77 -9.58
CA VAL A 95 4.72 0.52 -10.21
C VAL A 95 3.31 0.59 -10.80
N SER A 96 3.04 -0.26 -11.78
CA SER A 96 1.69 -0.48 -12.27
C SER A 96 0.90 -1.30 -11.26
N LEU A 97 -0.39 -0.97 -11.10
CA LEU A 97 -1.31 -1.78 -10.31
C LEU A 97 -1.50 -3.16 -10.96
N ASP A 98 -1.63 -4.18 -10.12
CA ASP A 98 -2.11 -5.49 -10.58
C ASP A 98 -3.56 -5.42 -11.06
N SER A 99 -4.03 -6.46 -11.74
CA SER A 99 -5.37 -6.49 -12.33
C SER A 99 -6.51 -6.37 -11.32
N LEU A 100 -6.35 -6.87 -10.10
CA LEU A 100 -7.37 -6.80 -9.04
C LEU A 100 -7.39 -5.42 -8.39
N SER A 101 -6.23 -4.83 -8.16
CA SER A 101 -6.07 -3.46 -7.68
C SER A 101 -6.62 -2.43 -8.69
N ALA A 102 -6.52 -2.74 -9.99
CA ALA A 102 -7.06 -1.91 -11.06
C ALA A 102 -8.57 -2.14 -11.32
N ASP A 103 -9.15 -3.24 -10.84
CA ASP A 103 -10.53 -3.63 -11.11
C ASP A 103 -11.54 -2.74 -10.37
N LYS A 104 -12.54 -2.23 -11.10
CA LYS A 104 -13.55 -1.32 -10.56
C LYS A 104 -14.57 -2.03 -9.67
N ASP A 105 -14.89 -3.28 -9.98
CA ASP A 105 -15.84 -4.07 -9.20
C ASP A 105 -15.24 -4.41 -7.84
N SER A 106 -13.95 -4.76 -7.81
CA SER A 106 -13.17 -4.96 -6.59
C SER A 106 -13.15 -3.73 -5.69
N ARG A 107 -12.97 -2.52 -6.26
CA ARG A 107 -13.03 -1.26 -5.51
C ARG A 107 -14.40 -1.02 -4.88
N THR A 108 -15.46 -1.25 -5.65
CA THR A 108 -16.85 -1.06 -5.20
C THR A 108 -17.17 -2.04 -4.08
N LEU A 109 -16.87 -3.32 -4.28
CA LEU A 109 -17.10 -4.38 -3.31
C LEU A 109 -16.35 -4.11 -2.00
N LEU A 110 -15.06 -3.79 -2.08
CA LEU A 110 -14.25 -3.56 -0.89
C LEU A 110 -14.73 -2.33 -0.11
N TRP A 111 -15.11 -1.26 -0.81
CA TRP A 111 -15.64 -0.07 -0.15
C TRP A 111 -16.93 -0.37 0.61
N SER A 112 -17.92 -0.97 -0.06
CA SER A 112 -19.21 -1.29 0.57
C SER A 112 -19.03 -2.23 1.77
N ALA A 113 -18.20 -3.25 1.64
CA ALA A 113 -17.90 -4.16 2.75
C ALA A 113 -17.18 -3.44 3.92
N SER A 114 -16.34 -2.45 3.61
CA SER A 114 -15.69 -1.63 4.64
C SER A 114 -16.72 -0.76 5.37
N GLU A 115 -17.63 -0.11 4.65
CA GLU A 115 -18.69 0.71 5.26
C GLU A 115 -19.66 -0.12 6.12
N GLU A 116 -20.00 -1.34 5.70
CA GLU A 116 -20.80 -2.26 6.49
C GLU A 116 -20.10 -2.63 7.81
N ALA A 117 -18.78 -2.82 7.76
CA ALA A 117 -17.99 -3.24 8.92
C ALA A 117 -17.70 -2.10 9.92
N VAL A 118 -17.43 -0.88 9.43
CA VAL A 118 -16.94 0.22 10.27
C VAL A 118 -17.76 1.52 10.20
N GLY A 119 -18.83 1.55 9.41
CA GLY A 119 -19.71 2.70 9.21
C GLY A 119 -19.47 3.45 7.90
N GLU A 120 -20.49 4.19 7.47
CA GLU A 120 -20.52 4.89 6.19
C GLU A 120 -19.52 6.05 6.10
N TRP A 121 -19.00 6.26 4.89
CA TRP A 121 -18.19 7.42 4.55
C TRP A 121 -18.99 8.71 4.70
N ARG A 122 -18.33 9.71 5.26
CA ARG A 122 -18.86 11.07 5.36
C ARG A 122 -18.00 11.96 4.49
N GLU A 123 -18.63 12.63 3.54
CA GLU A 123 -17.95 13.49 2.58
C GLU A 123 -16.99 14.46 3.28
N PHE A 124 -15.79 14.54 2.72
CA PHE A 124 -14.75 15.42 3.19
C PHE A 124 -15.12 16.88 2.87
N LYS A 125 -15.75 17.57 3.83
CA LYS A 125 -16.04 19.00 3.72
C LYS A 125 -14.76 19.78 4.01
N LYS A 126 -14.36 20.61 3.05
CA LYS A 126 -13.21 21.51 3.16
C LYS A 126 -13.60 22.78 3.92
#